data_AF-W4V4M1-F1
#
_entry.id   AF-W4V4M1-F1
#
_cell.length_a   1.000
_cell.length_b   1.000
_cell.length_c   1.000
_cell.angle_alpha   90.00
_cell.angle_beta   90.00
_cell.angle_gamma   90.00
#
_symmetry.space_group_name_H-M   'P 1'
#
loop_
_entity.id
_entity.type
_entity.pdbx_description
1 polymer ?
#
loop_
_entity_poly.entity_id
_entity_poly.type
_entity_poly.pdbx_seq_one_letter_code
_entity_poly.pdbx_strand_id
1 'polypeptide(L)'
;MELQKKLEILSAAAKYDVSCSSSGSNRKNTKGGLGNAASCGICHSWADDGRCISLLKILLSNYCVYDCAYCVNRASNDVPRAAFTPQEVASLTINFYRRNYIEGLFLSSAVTKIPIIRWSSYMNH
;
A
#
# COMPACT_ATOMS: atom_id res chain seq x y z
N MET A 1 17.04 -4.55 5.84
CA MET A 1 15.75 -4.37 6.55
C MET A 1 14.89 -5.58 6.25
N GLU A 2 14.37 -6.23 7.29
CA GLU A 2 13.51 -7.41 7.18
C GLU A 2 12.22 -7.12 6.40
N LEU A 3 11.71 -8.12 5.65
CA LEU A 3 10.52 -8.00 4.80
C LEU A 3 9.29 -7.53 5.59
N GLN A 4 9.10 -8.07 6.80
CA GLN A 4 8.00 -7.70 7.68
C GLN A 4 8.09 -6.22 8.09
N LYS A 5 9.30 -5.70 8.33
CA LYS A 5 9.49 -4.30 8.70
C LYS A 5 9.19 -3.35 7.53
N LYS A 6 9.59 -3.73 6.31
CA LYS A 6 9.19 -3.01 5.10
C LYS A 6 7.67 -2.98 4.95
N LEU A 7 7.00 -4.10 5.18
CA LEU A 7 5.55 -4.20 5.13
C LEU A 7 4.86 -3.29 6.14
N GLU A 8 5.32 -3.25 7.39
CA GLU A 8 4.81 -2.32 8.41
C GLU A 8 4.93 -0.86 7.96
N ILE A 9 6.11 -0.46 7.48
CA ILE A 9 6.37 0.93 7.06
C ILE A 9 5.51 1.30 5.86
N LEU A 10 5.49 0.44 4.83
CA LEU A 10 4.89 0.76 3.53
C LEU A 10 3.37 0.58 3.51
N SER A 11 2.81 -0.27 4.36
CA SER A 11 1.36 -0.31 4.59
C SER A 11 0.87 0.89 5.40
N ALA A 12 1.61 1.31 6.44
CA ALA A 12 1.28 2.51 7.21
C ALA A 12 1.36 3.78 6.34
N ALA A 13 2.39 3.88 5.48
CA ALA A 13 2.55 4.99 4.55
C ALA A 13 1.45 5.06 3.46
N ALA A 14 0.82 3.93 3.14
CA ALA A 14 -0.29 3.84 2.18
C ALA A 14 -1.67 4.16 2.80
N LYS A 15 -1.76 4.33 4.14
CA LYS A 15 -3.03 4.48 4.86
C LYS A 15 -3.90 5.64 4.33
N TYR A 16 -3.27 6.68 3.81
CA TYR A 16 -3.94 7.90 3.35
C TYR A 16 -4.34 7.88 1.87
N ASP A 17 -4.02 6.83 1.09
CA ASP A 17 -4.53 6.74 -0.27
C ASP A 17 -6.06 6.56 -0.22
N VAL A 18 -6.79 7.27 -1.08
CA VAL A 18 -8.26 7.48 -1.04
C VAL A 18 -9.10 6.19 -1.25
N SER A 19 -8.47 5.05 -1.50
CA SER A 19 -9.12 3.80 -1.94
C SER A 19 -9.78 2.91 -0.87
N CYS A 20 -9.71 3.22 0.42
CA CYS A 20 -10.27 2.34 1.46
C CYS A 20 -11.46 3.00 2.18
N SER A 21 -12.65 2.41 2.06
CA SER A 21 -13.63 2.54 3.15
C SER A 21 -13.10 1.68 4.28
N SER A 22 -12.44 2.32 5.24
CA SER A 22 -12.14 1.67 6.50
C SER A 22 -13.50 1.33 7.13
N SER A 23 -13.96 0.08 7.05
CA SER A 23 -14.94 -0.37 8.04
C SER A 23 -14.29 -0.07 9.39
N GLY A 24 -14.81 0.94 10.09
CA GLY A 24 -14.23 1.51 11.30
C GLY A 24 -14.25 0.53 12.47
N SER A 25 -13.61 -0.62 12.35
CA SER A 25 -13.37 -1.55 13.43
C SER A 25 -12.16 -1.04 14.22
N ASN A 26 -12.34 0.07 14.93
CA ASN A 26 -11.52 0.38 16.09
C ASN A 26 -12.01 -0.47 17.28
N ARG A 27 -12.19 -1.78 17.07
CA ARG A 27 -12.51 -2.70 18.16
C ARG A 27 -11.19 -3.01 18.85
N LYS A 28 -10.95 -2.38 20.01
CA LYS A 28 -9.92 -2.85 20.94
C LYS A 28 -10.21 -4.32 21.22
N ASN A 29 -9.29 -5.20 20.83
CA ASN A 29 -9.42 -6.63 21.11
C ASN A 29 -9.48 -6.81 22.63
N THR A 30 -10.60 -7.33 23.15
CA THR A 30 -10.74 -7.74 24.54
C THR A 30 -10.00 -9.07 24.75
N LYS A 31 -9.40 -9.26 25.93
CA LYS A 31 -8.65 -10.49 26.28
C LYS A 31 -9.50 -11.74 25.98
N GLY A 32 -9.18 -12.45 24.90
CA GLY A 32 -9.86 -13.68 24.47
C GLY A 32 -10.56 -13.63 23.10
N GLY A 33 -10.56 -12.49 22.38
CA GLY A 33 -11.13 -12.39 21.03
C GLY A 33 -10.16 -12.75 19.90
N LEU A 34 -10.57 -13.66 19.01
CA LEU A 34 -9.92 -13.88 17.72
C LEU A 34 -10.37 -12.79 16.73
N GLY A 35 -9.49 -11.83 16.47
CA GLY A 35 -9.71 -10.78 15.47
C GLY A 35 -8.77 -9.60 15.70
N ASN A 36 -7.70 -9.51 14.90
CA ASN A 36 -6.74 -8.41 14.96
C ASN A 36 -7.23 -7.28 14.04
N ALA A 37 -7.25 -6.05 14.54
CA ALA A 37 -7.59 -4.87 13.75
C ALA A 37 -6.60 -4.75 12.58
N ALA A 38 -7.10 -4.93 11.35
CA ALA A 38 -6.42 -4.80 10.06
C ALA A 38 -4.93 -5.23 10.03
N SER A 39 -4.69 -6.48 9.65
CA SER A 39 -3.36 -7.01 9.33
C SER A 39 -2.65 -6.12 8.31
N CYS A 40 -1.56 -5.45 8.72
CA CYS A 40 -0.46 -4.91 7.89
C CYS A 40 -0.79 -4.60 6.42
N GLY A 41 -1.71 -3.67 6.17
CA GLY A 41 -2.05 -3.20 4.82
C GLY A 41 -3.23 -3.88 4.13
N ILE A 42 -3.91 -4.83 4.75
CA ILE A 42 -5.18 -5.35 4.19
C ILE A 42 -6.30 -4.34 4.44
N CYS A 43 -7.00 -3.93 3.39
CA CYS A 43 -8.22 -3.13 3.50
C CYS A 43 -9.35 -3.68 2.63
N HIS A 44 -10.57 -3.25 2.92
CA HIS A 44 -11.76 -3.64 2.17
C HIS A 44 -12.14 -2.56 1.16
N SER A 45 -12.44 -3.00 -0.05
CA SER A 45 -12.99 -2.18 -1.13
C SER A 45 -14.26 -2.83 -1.66
N TRP A 46 -15.05 -2.07 -2.42
CA TRP A 46 -16.26 -2.59 -3.05
C TRP A 46 -16.05 -2.64 -4.55
N ALA A 47 -16.34 -3.80 -5.14
CA ALA A 47 -16.47 -3.95 -6.57
C ALA A 47 -17.74 -3.22 -7.05
N ASP A 48 -17.77 -2.96 -8.35
CA ASP A 48 -18.88 -2.38 -9.11
C ASP A 48 -20.19 -3.20 -9.01
N ASP A 49 -20.08 -4.51 -8.76
CA ASP A 49 -21.21 -5.40 -8.46
C ASP A 49 -21.67 -5.38 -6.98
N GLY A 50 -21.06 -4.54 -6.14
CA GLY A 50 -21.37 -4.40 -4.72
C GLY A 50 -20.70 -5.44 -3.80
N ARG A 51 -19.89 -6.36 -4.34
CA ARG A 51 -19.13 -7.30 -3.50
C ARG A 51 -18.02 -6.59 -2.74
N CYS A 52 -17.88 -6.94 -1.46
CA CYS A 52 -16.75 -6.51 -0.64
C CYS A 52 -15.54 -7.40 -0.95
N ILE A 53 -14.42 -6.79 -1.33
CA ILE A 53 -13.16 -7.48 -1.66
C ILE A 53 -12.07 -7.08 -0.68
N SER A 54 -11.21 -8.04 -0.32
CA SER A 54 -10.04 -7.79 0.54
C SER A 54 -8.80 -7.52 -0.31
N LEU A 55 -8.18 -6.34 -0.16
CA LEU A 55 -7.00 -5.93 -0.93
C LEU A 55 -5.78 -5.78 -0.04
N LEU A 56 -4.62 -6.29 -0.47
CA LEU A 56 -3.33 -5.88 0.09
C LEU A 56 -2.97 -4.51 -0.48
N LYS A 57 -2.94 -3.48 0.37
CA LYS A 57 -2.61 -2.12 0.00
C LYS A 57 -1.28 -1.71 0.60
N ILE A 58 -0.31 -1.50 -0.28
CA ILE A 58 1.06 -1.17 0.08
C ILE A 58 1.67 -0.18 -0.92
N LEU A 59 2.66 0.58 -0.46
CA LEU A 59 3.57 1.29 -1.36
C LEU A 59 4.70 0.37 -1.81
N LEU A 60 5.10 0.44 -3.07
CA LEU A 60 6.37 -0.11 -3.55
C LEU A 60 7.55 0.58 -2.86
N SER A 61 7.44 1.89 -2.69
CA SER A 61 8.43 2.74 -2.01
C SER A 61 7.73 3.97 -1.46
N ASN A 62 8.17 4.44 -0.29
CA ASN A 62 7.76 5.74 0.25
C ASN A 62 8.84 6.82 0.09
N TYR A 63 9.92 6.56 -0.63
CA TYR A 63 10.89 7.62 -0.98
C TYR A 63 10.28 8.57 -2.01
N CYS A 64 10.17 9.85 -1.66
CA CYS A 64 9.60 10.88 -2.51
C CYS A 64 10.59 12.03 -2.74
N VAL A 65 10.72 12.47 -3.99
CA VAL A 65 11.50 13.68 -4.34
C VAL A 65 10.71 14.98 -4.20
N TYR A 66 9.38 14.89 -4.07
CA TYR A 66 8.49 16.04 -4.01
C TYR A 66 8.12 16.42 -2.58
N ASP A 67 7.87 17.71 -2.37
CA ASP A 67 7.47 18.27 -1.08
C ASP A 67 6.00 18.71 -1.03
N CYS A 68 5.08 17.81 -1.39
CA CYS A 68 3.65 18.14 -1.45
C CYS A 68 3.11 18.49 -0.05
N ALA A 69 2.46 19.65 0.09
CA ALA A 69 1.97 20.17 1.37
C ALA A 69 1.01 19.22 2.13
N TYR A 70 0.29 18.38 1.40
CA TYR A 70 -0.72 17.44 1.92
C TYR A 70 -0.19 16.01 2.08
N CYS A 71 1.02 15.69 1.62
CA CYS A 71 1.50 14.30 1.58
C CYS A 71 2.34 13.97 2.80
N VAL A 72 1.97 12.92 3.54
CA VAL A 72 2.78 12.42 4.66
C VAL A 72 4.16 11.93 4.21
N ASN A 73 4.26 11.44 2.97
CA ASN A 73 5.49 10.92 2.38
C ASN A 73 6.36 11.99 1.71
N ARG A 74 6.01 13.29 1.85
CA ARG A 74 6.78 14.40 1.28
C ARG A 74 8.26 14.36 1.68
N ALA A 75 9.13 14.91 0.84
CA ALA A 75 10.58 14.83 0.99
C ALA A 75 11.09 15.43 2.31
N SER A 76 10.48 16.51 2.79
CA SER A 76 10.89 17.19 4.03
C SER A 76 10.52 16.45 5.32
N ASN A 77 9.64 15.45 5.27
CA ASN A 77 9.22 14.72 6.46
C ASN A 77 10.23 13.65 6.85
N ASP A 78 10.66 13.70 8.11
CA ASP A 78 11.47 12.66 8.74
C ASP A 78 10.56 11.49 9.18
N VAL A 79 10.41 10.51 8.30
CA VAL A 79 9.66 9.27 8.55
C VAL A 79 10.51 8.08 8.09
N PRO A 80 10.35 6.88 8.69
CA PRO A 80 11.05 5.70 8.24
C PRO A 80 10.80 5.44 6.75
N ARG A 81 11.88 5.32 5.97
CA ARG A 81 11.79 5.06 4.54
C ARG A 81 12.13 3.61 4.21
N ALA A 82 11.39 3.04 3.27
CA ALA A 82 11.57 1.68 2.81
C ALA A 82 11.21 1.57 1.32
N ALA A 83 11.71 0.52 0.70
CA ALA A 83 11.33 0.14 -0.65
C ALA A 83 11.35 -1.38 -0.77
N PHE A 84 10.36 -1.92 -1.46
CA PHE A 84 10.35 -3.31 -1.89
C PHE A 84 11.05 -3.47 -3.24
N THR A 85 11.61 -4.64 -3.47
CA THR A 85 11.89 -5.12 -4.83
C THR A 85 10.61 -5.70 -5.46
N PRO A 86 10.51 -5.76 -6.80
CA PRO A 86 9.40 -6.43 -7.46
C PRO A 86 9.20 -7.88 -7.00
N GLN A 87 10.29 -8.61 -6.77
CA GLN A 87 10.27 -9.99 -6.30
C GLN A 87 9.70 -10.11 -4.88
N GLU A 88 10.03 -9.18 -3.98
CA GLU A 88 9.47 -9.12 -2.64
C GLU A 88 7.95 -8.90 -2.69
N VAL A 89 7.48 -7.94 -3.51
CA VAL A 89 6.04 -7.66 -3.67
C VAL A 89 5.29 -8.86 -4.26
N ALA A 90 5.83 -9.46 -5.34
CA ALA A 90 5.21 -10.61 -5.98
C ALA A 90 5.12 -11.80 -5.02
N SER A 91 6.22 -12.11 -4.32
CA SER A 91 6.25 -13.21 -3.36
C SER A 91 5.29 -12.97 -2.20
N LEU A 92 5.25 -11.75 -1.66
CA LEU A 92 4.32 -11.38 -0.60
C LEU A 92 2.87 -11.56 -1.07
N THR A 93 2.52 -10.98 -2.22
CA THR A 93 1.16 -10.99 -2.75
C THR A 93 0.67 -12.41 -2.99
N ILE A 94 1.47 -13.27 -3.64
CA ILE A 94 1.10 -14.66 -3.89
C ILE A 94 0.93 -15.46 -2.60
N ASN A 95 1.74 -15.19 -1.56
CA ASN A 95 1.58 -15.86 -0.27
C ASN A 95 0.27 -15.48 0.42
N PHE A 96 -0.13 -14.20 0.37
CA PHE A 96 -1.42 -13.76 0.93
C PHE A 96 -2.61 -14.28 0.12
N TYR A 97 -2.49 -14.28 -1.21
CA TYR A 97 -3.52 -14.80 -2.10
C TYR A 97 -3.76 -16.31 -1.90
N ARG A 98 -2.70 -17.12 -1.87
CA ARG A 98 -2.79 -18.59 -1.67
C ARG A 98 -3.36 -18.98 -0.30
N ARG A 99 -3.25 -18.10 0.69
CA ARG A 99 -3.81 -18.29 2.04
C ARG A 99 -5.24 -17.75 2.17
N ASN A 100 -5.83 -17.26 1.08
CA ASN A 100 -7.15 -16.62 1.03
C ASN A 100 -7.27 -15.40 1.96
N TYR A 101 -6.18 -14.67 2.19
CA TYR A 101 -6.20 -13.42 2.98
C TYR A 101 -6.57 -12.20 2.14
N ILE A 102 -6.29 -12.25 0.84
CA ILE A 102 -6.58 -11.17 -0.10
C ILE A 102 -7.11 -11.74 -1.41
N GLU A 103 -7.88 -10.92 -2.10
CA GLU A 103 -8.40 -11.15 -3.45
C GLU A 103 -7.67 -10.31 -4.49
N GLY A 104 -6.85 -9.34 -4.06
CA GLY A 104 -6.07 -8.49 -4.96
C GLY A 104 -5.00 -7.65 -4.27
N LEU A 105 -4.20 -6.97 -5.10
CA LEU A 105 -3.14 -6.06 -4.69
C LEU A 105 -3.46 -4.64 -5.18
N PHE A 106 -3.47 -3.68 -4.27
CA PHE A 106 -3.43 -2.25 -4.58
C PHE A 106 -2.00 -1.75 -4.37
N LEU A 107 -1.24 -1.64 -5.47
CA LEU A 107 0.15 -1.19 -5.45
C LEU A 107 0.25 0.27 -5.91
N SER A 108 0.73 1.13 -5.03
CA SER A 108 1.07 2.52 -5.33
C SER A 108 2.56 2.77 -5.06
N SER A 109 3.08 3.96 -5.32
CA SER A 109 4.46 4.32 -5.01
C SER A 109 4.61 5.83 -4.85
N ALA A 110 5.50 6.25 -3.96
CA ALA A 110 6.05 7.60 -4.02
C ALA A 110 6.96 7.77 -5.25
N VAL A 111 7.23 9.02 -5.60
CA VAL A 111 8.07 9.36 -6.75
C VAL A 111 9.54 9.37 -6.32
N THR A 112 10.25 8.27 -6.58
CA THR A 112 11.63 8.09 -6.15
C THR A 112 12.65 8.84 -7.00
N LYS A 113 12.30 9.14 -8.25
CA LYS A 113 13.11 9.90 -9.22
C LYS A 113 12.17 10.70 -10.11
N ILE A 114 12.66 11.83 -10.63
CA ILE A 114 11.92 12.63 -11.59
C ILE A 114 11.62 11.74 -12.81
N PRO A 115 10.35 11.51 -13.16
CA PRO A 115 10.00 10.68 -14.30
C PRO A 115 10.43 11.40 -15.57
N ILE A 116 11.36 10.80 -16.31
CA ILE A 116 11.75 11.28 -17.64
C ILE A 116 10.72 10.73 -18.62
N ILE A 117 9.61 11.44 -18.80
CA ILE A 117 8.62 11.05 -19.80
C ILE A 117 9.21 11.35 -21.17
N ARG A 118 9.71 10.32 -21.87
CA ARG A 118 10.16 10.45 -23.25
C ARG A 118 8.94 10.39 -24.18
N TRP A 119 8.32 11.53 -24.45
CA TRP A 119 7.19 11.72 -25.38
C TRP A 119 7.54 11.50 -26.87
N SER A 120 8.62 10.78 -27.21
CA SER A 120 9.12 10.72 -28.58
C SER A 120 8.36 9.77 -29.51
N SER A 121 7.33 9.07 -29.05
CA SER A 121 6.67 8.02 -29.84
C SER A 121 5.17 8.23 -30.10
N TYR A 122 4.59 9.37 -29.70
CA TYR A 122 3.14 9.63 -29.85
C TYR A 122 2.76 10.88 -30.66
N MET A 123 3.72 11.57 -31.31
CA MET A 123 3.47 12.73 -32.17
C MET A 123 3.73 12.48 -33.67
N ASN A 124 3.64 11.23 -34.13
CA ASN A 124 3.61 10.91 -35.56
C ASN A 124 2.33 10.16 -35.90
N HIS A 125 1.19 10.87 -35.88
CA HIS A 125 0.00 10.57 -36.67
C HIS A 125 -0.75 11.87 -36.94
#